data_AF-A0A7L2J698-F1
#
_entry.id   AF-A0A7L2J698-F1
#
_cell.length_a   1.000
_cell.length_b   1.000
_cell.length_c   1.000
_cell.angle_alpha   90.00
_cell.angle_beta   90.00
_cell.angle_gamma   90.00
#
_symmetry.space_group_name_H-M   'P 1'
#
loop_
_entity.id
_entity.type
_entity.pdbx_description
1 polymer ?
#
loop_
_entity_poly.entity_id
_entity_poly.type
_entity_poly.pdbx_seq_one_letter_code
_entity_poly.pdbx_strand_id
1 'polypeptide(L)'
;LFVNTEEEYIPDSESVRQQRELHHQPQTCTLSQCFQLYTKEEQLAPDDAWRCPHCKQLQQGSITLSLWTLPDVLIIHLKRFRQEGDRRMKLQNMVKFPLSGLDMTPHVVKRSQSSWSLPSHWSPWRKPYGLGRDPEDYIYDLYAVCNHHGTMQGGHYTGKSYCKNSVDGQWYCFDDSEVQQLSESEVCKQTAYILFYQRRTAIPSWSANSSVAG
;
A
#
# COMPACT_ATOMS: atom_id res chain seq x y z
N LEU A 1 1.32 42.84 24.48
CA LEU A 1 0.57 42.64 23.22
C LEU A 1 0.87 41.23 22.71
N PHE A 2 0.28 40.21 23.34
CA PHE A 2 0.28 38.85 22.81
C PHE A 2 -1.18 38.43 22.79
N VAL A 3 -1.75 38.42 21.60
CA VAL A 3 -3.14 38.02 21.35
C VAL A 3 -3.20 36.52 21.58
N ASN A 4 -4.11 36.09 22.47
CA ASN A 4 -4.57 34.71 22.55
C ASN A 4 -5.14 34.36 21.16
N THR A 5 -4.41 33.58 20.38
CA THR A 5 -5.02 32.84 19.26
C THR A 5 -5.93 31.80 19.90
N GLU A 6 -7.23 32.09 19.94
CA GLU A 6 -8.25 31.06 20.13
C GLU A 6 -7.95 29.95 19.12
N GLU A 7 -7.74 28.71 19.60
CA GLU A 7 -7.60 27.55 18.73
C GLU A 7 -8.84 27.50 17.83
N GLU A 8 -8.65 27.79 16.55
CA GLU A 8 -9.71 27.75 15.54
C GLU A 8 -10.17 26.30 15.44
N TYR A 9 -11.22 25.96 16.20
CA TYR A 9 -11.87 24.67 16.15
C TYR A 9 -12.66 24.61 14.84
N ILE A 10 -12.07 23.99 13.83
CA ILE A 10 -12.76 23.67 12.59
C ILE A 10 -13.55 22.39 12.85
N PRO A 11 -14.90 22.44 12.92
CA PRO A 11 -15.70 21.25 13.10
C PRO A 11 -15.50 20.34 11.88
N ASP A 12 -15.14 19.07 12.15
CA ASP A 12 -15.04 18.07 11.11
C ASP A 12 -16.34 18.00 10.31
N SER A 13 -16.20 17.88 8.99
CA SER A 13 -17.34 17.63 8.10
C SER A 13 -18.07 16.34 8.52
N GLU A 14 -19.38 16.30 8.25
CA GLU A 14 -20.24 15.17 8.61
C GLU A 14 -19.72 13.83 8.03
N SER A 15 -19.14 13.86 6.83
CA SER A 15 -18.49 12.70 6.21
C SER A 15 -17.28 12.21 7.00
N VAL A 16 -16.45 13.11 7.54
CA VAL A 16 -15.30 12.78 8.40
C VAL A 16 -15.77 12.20 9.73
N ARG A 17 -16.85 12.75 10.32
CA ARG A 17 -17.47 12.22 11.55
C ARG A 17 -18.07 10.83 11.36
N GLN A 18 -18.78 10.62 10.27
CA GLN A 18 -19.41 9.34 9.95
C GLN A 18 -18.36 8.27 9.61
N GLN A 19 -17.29 8.65 8.91
CA GLN A 19 -16.14 7.77 8.67
C GLN A 19 -15.40 7.45 9.98
N ARG A 20 -15.26 8.41 10.90
CA ARG A 20 -14.71 8.19 12.25
C ARG A 20 -15.54 7.21 13.06
N GLU A 21 -16.86 7.30 13.05
CA GLU A 21 -17.76 6.37 13.75
C GLU A 21 -17.70 4.96 13.15
N LEU A 22 -17.66 4.84 11.81
CA LEU A 22 -17.44 3.56 11.12
C LEU A 22 -16.07 2.94 11.43
N HIS A 23 -15.02 3.77 11.61
CA HIS A 23 -13.67 3.32 11.95
C HIS A 23 -13.51 2.88 13.43
N HIS A 24 -14.43 3.23 14.34
CA HIS A 24 -14.36 2.80 15.74
C HIS A 24 -14.79 1.33 15.93
N GLN A 25 -15.50 0.74 14.97
CA GLN A 25 -15.77 -0.70 14.98
C GLN A 25 -14.65 -1.45 14.24
N PRO A 26 -14.17 -2.60 14.76
CA PRO A 26 -13.21 -3.43 14.05
C PRO A 26 -13.83 -3.95 12.76
N GLN A 27 -13.59 -3.23 11.66
CA GLN A 27 -14.07 -3.63 10.34
C GLN A 27 -13.03 -4.53 9.66
N THR A 28 -13.53 -5.49 8.90
CA THR A 28 -12.72 -6.29 7.98
C THR A 28 -12.81 -5.67 6.60
N CYS A 29 -11.66 -5.42 5.97
CA CYS A 29 -11.58 -4.98 4.57
C CYS A 29 -10.57 -5.83 3.80
N THR A 30 -10.58 -5.71 2.48
CA THR A 30 -9.60 -6.35 1.60
C THR A 30 -8.53 -5.34 1.16
N LEU A 31 -7.35 -5.83 0.80
CA LEU A 31 -6.29 -5.00 0.24
C LEU A 31 -6.75 -4.30 -1.06
N SER A 32 -7.58 -4.96 -1.87
CA SER A 32 -8.18 -4.34 -3.06
C SER A 32 -9.04 -3.13 -2.72
N GLN A 33 -9.88 -3.21 -1.67
CA GLN A 33 -10.63 -2.06 -1.18
C GLN A 33 -9.72 -0.94 -0.67
N CYS A 34 -8.59 -1.28 -0.02
CA CYS A 34 -7.60 -0.26 0.37
C CYS A 34 -7.01 0.46 -0.84
N PHE A 35 -6.69 -0.27 -1.91
CA PHE A 35 -6.22 0.36 -3.15
C PHE A 35 -7.29 1.22 -3.83
N GLN A 36 -8.55 0.75 -3.85
CA GLN A 36 -9.66 1.55 -4.38
C GLN A 36 -9.81 2.88 -3.64
N LEU A 37 -9.67 2.88 -2.30
CA LEU A 37 -9.66 4.11 -1.51
C LEU A 37 -8.43 4.97 -1.82
N TYR A 38 -7.25 4.37 -1.91
CA TYR A 38 -6.00 5.09 -2.19
C TYR A 38 -5.97 5.77 -3.57
N THR A 39 -6.62 5.16 -4.58
CA THR A 39 -6.73 5.72 -5.93
C THR A 39 -8.06 6.42 -6.19
N LYS A 40 -8.88 6.66 -5.16
CA LYS A 40 -10.15 7.35 -5.29
C LYS A 40 -9.88 8.84 -5.54
N GLU A 41 -10.75 9.47 -6.34
CA GLU A 41 -10.78 10.91 -6.47
C GLU A 41 -11.27 11.55 -5.16
N GLU A 42 -10.50 12.51 -4.66
CA GLU A 42 -10.80 13.25 -3.43
C GLU A 42 -10.89 14.75 -3.73
N GLN A 43 -11.86 15.44 -3.11
CA GLN A 43 -11.95 16.89 -3.18
C GLN A 43 -11.00 17.52 -2.17
N LEU A 44 -10.22 18.49 -2.59
CA LEU A 44 -9.34 19.24 -1.68
C LEU A 44 -10.18 20.02 -0.68
N ALA A 45 -9.79 19.93 0.59
CA ALA A 45 -10.36 20.76 1.63
C ALA A 45 -10.04 22.25 1.39
N PRO A 46 -10.80 23.21 1.97
CA PRO A 46 -10.57 24.64 1.76
C PRO A 46 -9.15 25.10 2.08
N ASP A 47 -8.55 24.52 3.11
CA ASP A 47 -7.18 24.73 3.59
C ASP A 47 -6.12 24.12 2.66
N ASP A 48 -6.45 23.03 1.95
CA ASP A 48 -5.60 22.37 0.96
C ASP A 48 -5.87 22.83 -0.49
N ALA A 49 -6.64 23.92 -0.67
CA ALA A 49 -7.05 24.39 -1.99
C ALA A 49 -5.86 24.67 -2.92
N TRP A 50 -5.94 24.18 -4.16
CA TRP A 50 -4.90 24.38 -5.17
C TRP A 50 -4.98 25.78 -5.77
N ARG A 51 -3.86 26.49 -5.81
CA ARG A 51 -3.77 27.77 -6.53
C ARG A 51 -3.66 27.55 -8.04
N CYS A 52 -4.75 27.82 -8.76
CA CYS A 52 -4.79 27.68 -10.21
C CYS A 52 -3.80 28.64 -10.90
N PRO A 53 -2.89 28.14 -11.77
CA PRO A 53 -1.90 28.98 -12.44
C PRO A 53 -2.52 29.94 -13.46
N HIS A 54 -3.72 29.63 -13.97
CA HIS A 54 -4.48 30.48 -14.91
C HIS A 54 -5.32 31.52 -14.18
N CYS A 55 -6.16 31.10 -13.23
CA CYS A 55 -7.09 31.99 -12.52
C CYS A 55 -6.41 32.80 -11.40
N LYS A 56 -5.19 32.40 -10.97
CA LYS A 56 -4.41 32.99 -9.86
C LYS A 56 -5.09 32.95 -8.48
N GLN A 57 -6.21 32.25 -8.37
CA GLN A 57 -7.02 32.07 -7.16
C GLN A 57 -6.90 30.65 -6.61
N LEU A 58 -7.18 30.49 -5.31
CA LEU A 58 -7.34 29.17 -4.69
C LEU A 58 -8.62 28.53 -5.23
N GLN A 59 -8.53 27.26 -5.60
CA GLN A 59 -9.61 26.46 -6.14
C GLN A 59 -9.64 25.13 -5.39
N GLN A 60 -10.82 24.73 -4.94
CA GLN A 60 -11.06 23.38 -4.43
C GLN A 60 -11.16 22.44 -5.64
N GLY A 61 -10.00 21.99 -6.10
CA GLY A 61 -9.91 21.00 -7.16
C GLY A 61 -10.07 19.58 -6.61
N SER A 62 -10.17 18.64 -7.54
CA SER A 62 -10.19 17.21 -7.24
C SER A 62 -8.82 16.61 -7.55
N ILE A 63 -8.29 15.81 -6.63
CA ILE A 63 -7.03 15.09 -6.79
C ILE A 63 -7.32 13.60 -6.94
N THR A 64 -6.70 12.97 -7.92
CA THR A 64 -6.73 11.51 -8.08
C THR A 64 -5.30 11.01 -8.16
N LEU A 65 -4.98 10.00 -7.35
CA LEU A 65 -3.68 9.33 -7.40
C LEU A 65 -3.77 8.07 -8.25
N SER A 66 -2.76 7.81 -9.07
CA SER A 66 -2.68 6.60 -9.88
C SER A 66 -1.24 6.12 -10.03
N LEU A 67 -1.05 4.80 -10.16
CA LEU A 67 0.28 4.23 -10.31
C LEU A 67 0.73 4.31 -11.78
N TRP A 68 1.88 4.95 -12.02
CA TRP A 68 2.42 5.09 -13.38
C TRP A 68 3.24 3.88 -13.81
N THR A 69 4.03 3.33 -12.90
CA THR A 69 4.90 2.16 -13.10
C THR A 69 4.92 1.32 -11.84
N LEU A 70 5.04 0.00 -11.98
CA LEU A 70 5.15 -0.91 -10.86
C LEU A 70 6.59 -1.45 -10.73
N PRO A 71 7.12 -1.57 -9.51
CA PRO A 71 8.47 -2.10 -9.24
C PRO A 71 8.49 -3.63 -9.23
N ASP A 72 9.67 -4.26 -9.37
CA ASP A 72 9.80 -5.72 -9.21
C ASP A 72 9.46 -6.20 -7.79
N VAL A 73 9.75 -5.36 -6.79
CA VAL A 73 9.38 -5.57 -5.39
C VAL A 73 8.44 -4.44 -4.97
N LEU A 74 7.19 -4.79 -4.72
CA LEU A 74 6.14 -3.88 -4.26
C LEU A 74 6.04 -3.97 -2.74
N ILE A 75 6.38 -2.88 -2.05
CA ILE A 75 6.26 -2.75 -0.60
C ILE A 75 4.97 -2.00 -0.31
N ILE A 76 4.05 -2.63 0.41
CA ILE A 76 2.75 -2.04 0.76
C ILE A 76 2.74 -1.78 2.27
N HIS A 77 2.59 -0.51 2.65
CA HIS A 77 2.45 -0.09 4.03
C HIS A 77 0.98 0.12 4.38
N LEU A 78 0.49 -0.59 5.39
CA LEU A 78 -0.84 -0.37 5.94
C LEU A 78 -0.76 0.77 6.97
N LYS A 79 -1.32 1.95 6.63
CA LYS A 79 -1.33 3.16 7.47
C LYS A 79 -2.22 2.99 8.70
N ARG A 80 -1.74 2.19 9.68
CA ARG A 80 -2.48 1.85 10.90
C ARG A 80 -2.38 2.91 11.99
N PHE A 81 -1.38 3.76 11.96
CA PHE A 81 -1.20 4.77 13.00
C PHE A 81 -1.83 6.09 12.60
N ARG A 82 -2.61 6.66 13.51
CA ARG A 82 -3.21 7.98 13.38
C ARG A 82 -2.94 8.77 14.65
N GLN A 83 -2.59 10.03 14.47
CA GLN A 83 -2.51 11.01 15.54
C GLN A 83 -3.57 12.08 15.31
N GLU A 84 -4.29 12.44 16.37
CA GLU A 84 -5.33 13.46 16.37
C GLU A 84 -5.15 14.29 17.65
N GLY A 85 -4.60 15.50 17.50
CA GLY A 85 -4.10 16.28 18.64
C GLY A 85 -3.06 15.46 19.43
N ASP A 86 -3.31 15.31 20.72
CA ASP A 86 -2.48 14.49 21.62
C ASP A 86 -2.88 12.99 21.61
N ARG A 87 -4.05 12.64 21.04
CA ARG A 87 -4.52 11.27 20.99
C ARG A 87 -3.82 10.50 19.86
N ARG A 88 -3.16 9.41 20.25
CA ARG A 88 -2.44 8.49 19.38
C ARG A 88 -3.17 7.16 19.34
N MET A 89 -3.56 6.70 18.15
CA MET A 89 -4.32 5.46 17.98
C MET A 89 -3.68 4.55 16.93
N LYS A 90 -3.82 3.23 17.14
CA LYS A 90 -3.45 2.19 16.19
C LYS A 90 -4.71 1.46 15.73
N LEU A 91 -5.00 1.53 14.44
CA LEU A 91 -6.08 0.81 13.78
C LEU A 91 -5.81 -0.69 13.80
N GLN A 92 -6.75 -1.43 14.38
CA GLN A 92 -6.72 -2.89 14.51
C GLN A 92 -7.60 -3.55 13.44
N ASN A 93 -7.94 -2.88 12.34
CA ASN A 93 -8.81 -3.47 11.33
C ASN A 93 -8.14 -4.69 10.66
N MET A 94 -8.92 -5.74 10.40
CA MET A 94 -8.43 -6.91 9.68
C MET A 94 -8.37 -6.59 8.19
N VAL A 95 -7.17 -6.63 7.61
CA VAL A 95 -6.97 -6.42 6.16
C VAL A 95 -6.67 -7.78 5.54
N LYS A 96 -7.58 -8.29 4.73
CA LYS A 96 -7.39 -9.53 3.96
C LYS A 96 -6.59 -9.21 2.71
N PHE A 97 -5.45 -9.88 2.54
CA PHE A 97 -4.58 -9.73 1.37
C PHE A 97 -4.30 -11.10 0.73
N PRO A 98 -4.19 -11.17 -0.60
CA PRO A 98 -3.91 -12.43 -1.30
C PRO A 98 -2.44 -12.84 -1.11
N LEU A 99 -2.17 -14.12 -0.85
CA LEU A 99 -0.79 -14.62 -0.79
C LEU A 99 -0.15 -14.77 -2.17
N SER A 100 -0.98 -14.99 -3.20
CA SER A 100 -0.56 -15.10 -4.59
C SER A 100 -1.58 -14.42 -5.51
N GLY A 101 -1.15 -13.99 -6.68
CA GLY A 101 -2.06 -13.47 -7.70
C GLY A 101 -2.63 -12.09 -7.38
N LEU A 102 -1.91 -11.21 -6.67
CA LEU A 102 -2.33 -9.82 -6.50
C LEU A 102 -2.26 -9.11 -7.86
N ASP A 103 -3.44 -8.81 -8.42
CA ASP A 103 -3.55 -8.06 -9.68
C ASP A 103 -3.55 -6.55 -9.43
N MET A 104 -2.49 -5.89 -9.92
CA MET A 104 -2.33 -4.44 -9.84
C MET A 104 -2.86 -3.69 -11.06
N THR A 105 -3.30 -4.40 -12.11
CA THR A 105 -3.80 -3.81 -13.37
C THR A 105 -4.86 -2.72 -13.17
N PRO A 106 -5.86 -2.86 -12.27
CA PRO A 106 -6.90 -1.83 -12.09
C PRO A 106 -6.39 -0.50 -11.54
N HIS A 107 -5.23 -0.50 -10.88
CA HIS A 107 -4.69 0.66 -10.16
C HIS A 107 -3.58 1.39 -10.94
N VAL A 108 -3.24 0.89 -12.13
CA VAL A 108 -2.23 1.47 -13.02
C VAL A 108 -2.91 2.33 -14.10
N VAL A 109 -2.29 3.46 -14.42
CA VAL A 109 -2.77 4.33 -15.51
C VAL A 109 -2.78 3.57 -16.83
N LYS A 110 -3.94 3.49 -17.47
CA LYS A 110 -4.08 2.97 -18.85
C LYS A 110 -3.37 3.93 -19.80
N ARG A 111 -2.20 3.53 -20.31
CA ARG A 111 -1.51 4.32 -21.34
C ARG A 111 -2.11 4.01 -22.71
N SER A 112 -2.55 5.04 -23.42
CA SER A 112 -2.91 4.91 -24.84
C SER A 112 -1.73 4.36 -25.63
N GLN A 113 -1.99 3.40 -26.53
CA GLN A 113 -0.99 2.85 -27.47
C GLN A 113 -0.36 3.92 -28.38
N SER A 114 -0.94 5.13 -28.43
CA SER A 114 -0.47 6.24 -29.25
C SER A 114 0.63 7.10 -28.62
N SER A 115 1.02 6.89 -27.36
CA SER A 115 2.07 7.67 -26.69
C SER A 115 3.47 7.11 -26.98
N TRP A 116 3.84 7.18 -28.26
CA TRP A 116 5.18 7.34 -28.83
C TRP A 116 6.33 6.46 -28.33
N SER A 117 6.82 5.67 -29.28
CA SER A 117 8.22 5.53 -29.68
C SER A 117 9.16 6.66 -29.22
N LEU A 118 9.50 6.70 -27.94
CA LEU A 118 10.69 7.42 -27.48
C LEU A 118 11.92 6.54 -27.78
N PRO A 119 13.00 7.10 -28.33
CA PRO A 119 14.21 6.33 -28.61
C PRO A 119 14.69 5.65 -27.34
N SER A 120 14.94 4.34 -27.40
CA SER A 120 15.41 3.49 -26.29
C SER A 120 16.77 3.93 -25.70
N HIS A 121 17.41 4.96 -26.26
CA HIS A 121 18.78 5.33 -25.97
C HIS A 121 18.99 6.10 -24.65
N TRP A 122 17.95 6.63 -24.00
CA TRP A 122 18.10 7.45 -22.78
C TRP A 122 17.90 6.67 -21.46
N SER A 123 17.75 5.35 -21.50
CA SER A 123 17.63 4.54 -20.28
C SER A 123 18.06 3.08 -20.51
N PRO A 124 19.28 2.68 -20.12
CA PRO A 124 19.74 1.28 -20.19
C PRO A 124 18.89 0.30 -19.37
N TRP A 125 18.08 0.82 -18.44
CA TRP A 125 17.17 0.06 -17.56
C TRP A 125 15.72 -0.01 -18.07
N ARG A 126 15.39 0.62 -19.21
CA ARG A 126 14.05 0.50 -19.81
C ARG A 126 14.05 -0.63 -20.85
N LYS A 127 13.29 -1.69 -20.57
CA LYS A 127 12.87 -2.65 -21.59
C LYS A 127 12.04 -1.91 -22.67
N PRO A 128 12.19 -2.23 -23.98
CA PRO A 128 11.42 -1.58 -25.04
C PRO A 128 9.91 -1.75 -24.80
N TYR A 129 9.20 -0.64 -24.55
CA TYR A 129 7.75 -0.63 -24.41
C TYR A 129 7.10 -0.66 -25.81
N GLY A 130 6.97 -1.86 -26.38
CA GLY A 130 6.36 -2.06 -27.71
C GLY A 130 5.82 -3.47 -27.96
N LEU A 131 6.13 -4.44 -27.09
CA LEU A 131 5.38 -5.68 -27.00
C LEU A 131 4.31 -5.45 -25.93
N GLY A 132 3.05 -5.82 -26.22
CA GLY A 132 1.97 -5.70 -25.25
C GLY A 132 2.43 -6.20 -23.89
N ARG A 133 2.24 -5.41 -22.83
CA ARG A 133 2.61 -5.88 -21.49
C ARG A 133 1.80 -7.13 -21.23
N ASP A 134 2.51 -8.20 -20.94
CA ASP A 134 1.90 -9.45 -20.50
C ASP A 134 1.05 -9.12 -19.26
N PRO A 135 -0.21 -9.56 -19.17
CA PRO A 135 -0.98 -9.46 -17.94
C PRO A 135 -0.20 -9.91 -16.70
N GLU A 136 0.69 -10.90 -16.84
CA GLU A 136 1.55 -11.39 -15.76
C GLU A 136 2.55 -10.34 -15.23
N ASP A 137 2.87 -9.27 -15.98
CA ASP A 137 3.73 -8.17 -15.51
C ASP A 137 3.08 -7.32 -14.40
N TYR A 138 1.78 -7.50 -14.16
CA TYR A 138 1.01 -6.83 -13.12
C TYR A 138 0.63 -7.74 -11.96
N ILE A 139 1.04 -9.01 -12.02
CA ILE A 139 0.72 -10.01 -11.02
C ILE A 139 1.87 -10.13 -10.02
N TYR A 140 1.50 -10.06 -8.74
CA TYR A 140 2.44 -10.14 -7.63
C TYR A 140 2.09 -11.27 -6.68
N ASP A 141 3.11 -11.93 -6.14
CA ASP A 141 2.99 -12.95 -5.11
C ASP A 141 3.65 -12.44 -3.82
N LEU A 142 3.01 -12.69 -2.68
CA LEU A 142 3.50 -12.28 -1.37
C LEU A 142 4.64 -13.21 -0.95
N TYR A 143 5.74 -12.63 -0.46
CA TYR A 143 6.87 -13.41 0.06
C TYR A 143 7.26 -13.03 1.48
N ALA A 144 6.86 -11.86 1.98
CA ALA A 144 7.06 -11.50 3.38
C ALA A 144 5.98 -10.57 3.95
N VAL A 145 5.79 -10.66 5.27
CA VAL A 145 4.90 -9.80 6.07
C VAL A 145 5.63 -9.38 7.34
N CYS A 146 5.72 -8.09 7.60
CA CYS A 146 6.10 -7.59 8.92
C CYS A 146 4.82 -7.35 9.73
N ASN A 147 4.67 -8.07 10.84
CA ASN A 147 3.59 -7.84 11.79
C ASN A 147 4.05 -6.87 12.88
N HIS A 148 3.17 -5.96 13.28
CA HIS A 148 3.42 -5.03 14.38
C HIS A 148 2.51 -5.34 15.56
N HIS A 149 3.11 -5.66 16.71
CA HIS A 149 2.43 -5.87 17.99
C HIS A 149 2.70 -4.65 18.89
N GLY A 150 1.78 -4.28 19.78
CA GLY A 150 1.92 -3.09 20.64
C GLY A 150 1.33 -1.78 20.11
N THR A 151 1.56 -0.69 20.88
CA THR A 151 0.98 0.66 20.72
C THR A 151 2.04 1.70 20.27
N MET A 152 1.60 2.94 19.99
CA MET A 152 2.49 4.02 19.52
C MET A 152 3.32 4.72 20.62
N GLN A 153 2.92 4.61 21.89
CA GLN A 153 3.64 5.20 23.03
C GLN A 153 4.79 4.33 23.55
N GLY A 154 4.78 3.03 23.25
CA GLY A 154 5.72 2.07 23.80
C GLY A 154 5.17 0.65 23.66
N GLY A 155 5.58 -0.03 22.59
CA GLY A 155 5.63 -1.48 22.53
C GLY A 155 7.09 -1.87 22.38
N HIS A 156 7.48 -3.02 22.91
CA HIS A 156 8.58 -3.73 22.26
C HIS A 156 8.27 -3.75 20.75
N TYR A 157 9.21 -3.36 19.89
CA TYR A 157 9.13 -3.66 18.46
C TYR A 157 9.31 -5.17 18.25
N THR A 158 8.62 -6.02 19.03
CA THR A 158 8.56 -7.48 18.85
C THR A 158 7.69 -7.73 17.63
N GLY A 159 8.26 -7.36 16.48
CA GLY A 159 7.66 -7.56 15.20
C GLY A 159 7.96 -8.96 14.75
N LYS A 160 6.95 -9.84 14.78
CA LYS A 160 7.05 -11.14 14.11
C LYS A 160 7.06 -10.90 12.61
N SER A 161 8.07 -11.40 11.91
CA SER A 161 8.08 -11.40 10.45
C SER A 161 7.72 -12.78 9.93
N TYR A 162 6.82 -12.83 8.95
CA TYR A 162 6.46 -14.06 8.27
C TYR A 162 7.09 -14.02 6.89
N CYS A 163 7.94 -14.98 6.56
CA CYS A 163 8.62 -15.02 5.27
C CYS A 163 8.43 -16.38 4.62
N LYS A 164 8.21 -16.38 3.31
CA LYS A 164 8.20 -17.59 2.50
C LYS A 164 9.63 -17.92 2.11
N ASN A 165 10.12 -19.09 2.52
CA ASN A 165 11.44 -19.56 2.13
C ASN A 165 11.43 -19.90 0.64
N SER A 166 12.37 -19.33 -0.11
CA SER A 166 12.48 -19.54 -1.55
C SER A 166 13.02 -20.90 -1.94
N VAL A 167 13.48 -21.75 -1.00
CA VAL A 167 14.05 -23.07 -1.30
C VAL A 167 12.99 -24.18 -1.21
N ASP A 168 12.18 -24.19 -0.17
CA ASP A 168 11.15 -25.22 0.08
C ASP A 168 9.71 -24.72 -0.16
N GLY A 169 9.54 -23.42 -0.41
CA GLY A 169 8.24 -22.79 -0.62
C GLY A 169 7.35 -22.74 0.64
N GLN A 170 7.90 -22.97 1.83
CA GLN A 170 7.15 -22.97 3.10
C GLN A 170 7.24 -21.61 3.79
N TRP A 171 6.23 -21.30 4.62
CA TRP A 171 6.23 -20.09 5.43
C TRP A 171 6.87 -20.34 6.79
N TYR A 172 7.60 -19.33 7.27
CA TYR A 172 8.24 -19.34 8.57
C TYR A 172 7.93 -18.04 9.31
N CYS A 173 7.67 -18.16 10.60
CA CYS A 173 7.59 -17.07 11.55
C CYS A 173 8.97 -16.87 12.20
N PHE A 174 9.52 -15.67 12.04
CA PHE A 174 10.73 -15.21 12.69
C PHE A 174 10.34 -14.26 13.83
N ASP A 175 10.63 -14.67 15.06
CA ASP A 175 10.40 -13.91 16.29
C ASP A 175 11.74 -13.77 17.02
N ASP A 176 12.48 -12.71 16.68
CA ASP A 176 13.86 -12.47 17.12
C ASP A 176 14.79 -13.68 16.88
N SER A 177 15.11 -14.45 17.92
CA SER A 177 15.98 -15.63 17.84
C SER A 177 15.24 -16.92 17.48
N GLU A 178 13.90 -16.92 17.48
CA GLU A 178 13.10 -18.11 17.23
C GLU A 178 12.58 -18.16 15.79
N VAL A 179 12.68 -19.33 15.17
CA VAL A 179 12.13 -19.60 13.84
C VAL A 179 11.19 -20.79 13.94
N GLN A 180 9.94 -20.60 13.52
CA GLN A 180 8.91 -21.64 13.56
C GLN A 180 8.23 -21.74 12.20
N GLN A 181 7.97 -22.97 11.73
CA GLN A 181 7.20 -23.16 10.50
C GLN A 181 5.75 -22.69 10.72
N LEU A 182 5.18 -22.05 9.70
CA LEU A 182 3.85 -21.45 9.72
C LEU A 182 3.02 -22.00 8.56
N SER A 183 1.73 -22.24 8.78
CA SER A 183 0.82 -22.59 7.69
C SER A 183 0.36 -21.35 6.91
N GLU A 184 0.04 -21.49 5.62
CA GLU A 184 -0.40 -20.37 4.78
C GLU A 184 -1.65 -19.66 5.33
N SER A 185 -2.57 -20.40 5.97
CA SER A 185 -3.78 -19.84 6.58
C SER A 185 -3.49 -18.91 7.76
N GLU A 186 -2.30 -18.99 8.36
CA GLU A 186 -1.89 -18.18 9.49
C GLU A 186 -1.08 -16.95 9.09
N VAL A 187 -0.71 -16.80 7.82
CA VAL A 187 0.06 -15.64 7.35
C VAL A 187 -0.79 -14.35 7.42
N CYS A 188 -2.08 -14.45 7.11
CA CYS A 188 -2.98 -13.31 7.13
C CYS A 188 -3.44 -13.01 8.57
N LYS A 189 -2.80 -12.03 9.23
CA LYS A 189 -3.14 -11.59 10.60
C LYS A 189 -3.53 -10.12 10.65
N GLN A 190 -4.34 -9.78 11.65
CA GLN A 190 -4.74 -8.40 11.97
C GLN A 190 -3.55 -7.49 12.29
N THR A 191 -2.44 -8.07 12.74
CA THR A 191 -1.19 -7.39 13.08
C THR A 191 -0.31 -7.07 11.88
N ALA A 192 -0.63 -7.57 10.67
CA ALA A 192 0.12 -7.28 9.45
C ALA A 192 0.23 -5.77 9.23
N TYR A 193 1.46 -5.28 9.01
CA TYR A 193 1.77 -3.85 8.94
C TYR A 193 2.44 -3.46 7.62
N ILE A 194 3.44 -4.24 7.19
CA ILE A 194 4.11 -4.06 5.89
C ILE A 194 4.03 -5.38 5.14
N LEU A 195 3.58 -5.34 3.89
CA LEU A 195 3.49 -6.49 2.99
C LEU A 195 4.55 -6.35 1.90
N PHE A 196 5.23 -7.45 1.60
CA PHE A 196 6.25 -7.50 0.56
C PHE A 196 5.80 -8.45 -0.55
N TYR A 197 5.57 -7.86 -1.71
CA TYR A 197 5.11 -8.53 -2.91
C TYR A 197 6.22 -8.53 -3.96
N GLN A 198 6.43 -9.67 -4.60
CA GLN A 198 7.37 -9.80 -5.71
C GLN A 198 6.58 -10.03 -6.99
N ARG A 199 6.98 -9.34 -8.06
CA ARG A 199 6.41 -9.53 -9.40
C ARG A 199 6.74 -10.93 -9.89
N ARG A 200 5.75 -11.65 -10.41
CA ARG A 200 5.91 -13.05 -10.83
C ARG A 200 6.94 -13.21 -11.95
N THR A 201 6.98 -12.27 -12.90
CA THR A 201 7.96 -12.26 -14.00
C THR A 201 9.38 -11.84 -13.57
N ALA A 202 9.57 -11.39 -12.32
CA ALA A 202 10.85 -10.93 -11.78
C ALA A 202 11.48 -11.93 -10.80
N ILE A 203 10.94 -13.15 -10.70
CA ILE A 203 11.50 -14.21 -9.84
C ILE A 203 12.85 -14.64 -10.43
N PRO A 204 13.97 -14.50 -9.70
CA PRO A 204 15.27 -14.95 -10.16
C PRO A 204 15.28 -16.45 -10.40
N SER A 205 16.04 -16.92 -11.39
CA SER A 205 16.13 -18.35 -11.75
C SER A 205 16.70 -19.26 -10.65
N TRP A 206 17.29 -18.69 -9.61
CA TRP A 206 17.81 -19.42 -8.45
C TRP A 206 16.75 -19.62 -7.35
N SER A 207 15.63 -18.88 -7.40
CA SER A 207 14.52 -19.05 -6.46
C SER A 207 13.78 -20.33 -6.83
N ALA A 208 13.45 -21.22 -5.88
CA ALA A 208 12.68 -22.42 -6.20
C ALA A 208 11.28 -22.09 -6.75
N ASN A 209 10.80 -20.86 -6.55
CA ASN A 209 9.59 -20.35 -7.20
C ASN A 209 9.74 -20.17 -8.73
N SER A 210 10.95 -20.21 -9.30
CA SER A 210 11.12 -20.22 -10.76
C SER A 210 10.79 -21.60 -11.38
N SER A 211 10.88 -22.67 -10.59
CA SER A 211 10.64 -24.06 -11.04
C SER A 211 9.17 -24.42 -11.23
N VAL A 212 8.24 -23.63 -10.66
CA VAL A 212 6.79 -23.84 -10.78
C VAL A 212 6.16 -23.12 -11.98
N ALA A 213 6.95 -22.35 -12.74
CA ALA A 213 6.53 -21.66 -13.95
C ALA A 213 6.88 -22.42 -15.26
N GLY A 214 7.18 -23.73 -15.15
CA GLY A 214 7.50 -24.62 -16.27
C GLY A 214 6.32 -25.46 -16.73
#